data_AF-A0A351KW38-F1
#
_entry.id   AF-A0A351KW38-F1
#
_cell.length_a   1.000
_cell.length_b   1.000
_cell.length_c   1.000
_cell.angle_alpha   90.00
_cell.angle_beta   90.00
_cell.angle_gamma   90.00
#
_symmetry.space_group_name_H-M   'P 1'
#
loop_
_entity.id
_entity.type
_entity.pdbx_description
1 polymer ?
#
loop_
_entity_poly.entity_id
_entity_poly.type
_entity_poly.pdbx_seq_one_letter_code
_entity_poly.pdbx_strand_id
1 'polypeptide(L)' 'MKAERIESLRRPFRLVPEQLIADILDNGSLQLQFNLPAGTYATTLLRELVVFDSSLHPEV' A
#
# COMPACT_ATOMS: atom_id res chain seq x y z
N MET A 1 -17.79 -32.82 -11.68
CA MET A 1 -17.14 -31.61 -11.16
C MET A 1 -17.47 -30.46 -12.11
N LYS A 2 -17.97 -29.33 -11.59
CA LYS A 2 -18.35 -28.16 -12.41
C LYS A 2 -17.15 -27.20 -12.41
N ALA A 3 -16.62 -26.85 -13.57
CA ALA A 3 -15.50 -25.92 -13.67
C ALA A 3 -16.03 -24.48 -13.53
N GLU A 4 -15.55 -23.73 -12.54
CA GLU A 4 -15.75 -22.29 -12.48
C GLU A 4 -14.83 -21.61 -13.52
N ARG A 5 -15.41 -20.72 -14.34
CA ARG A 5 -14.68 -19.98 -15.36
C ARG A 5 -14.40 -18.58 -14.83
N ILE A 6 -13.13 -18.27 -14.59
CA ILE A 6 -12.69 -16.93 -14.21
C ILE A 6 -12.46 -16.12 -15.48
N GLU A 7 -13.16 -14.99 -15.62
CA GLU A 7 -12.92 -14.04 -16.70
C GLU A 7 -11.67 -13.20 -16.44
N SER A 8 -10.89 -12.97 -17.49
CA SER A 8 -9.70 -12.13 -17.39
C SER A 8 -10.09 -10.66 -17.29
N LEU A 9 -9.71 -10.02 -16.19
CA LEU A 9 -9.88 -8.59 -15.97
C LEU A 9 -8.58 -7.83 -16.26
N ARG A 10 -8.70 -6.54 -16.59
CA ARG A 10 -7.54 -5.64 -16.75
C ARG A 10 -7.25 -4.93 -15.43
N ARG A 11 -5.97 -4.74 -15.12
CA ARG A 11 -5.52 -3.97 -13.96
C ARG A 11 -4.40 -3.00 -14.39
N PRO A 12 -4.39 -1.75 -13.92
CA PRO A 12 -3.30 -0.82 -14.16
C PRO A 12 -1.96 -1.38 -13.66
N PHE A 13 -0.88 -1.13 -14.41
CA PHE A 13 0.47 -1.58 -14.04
C PHE A 13 1.15 -0.67 -13.01
N ARG A 14 0.84 0.63 -13.04
CA ARG A 14 1.35 1.61 -12.08
C ARG A 14 0.21 2.16 -11.24
N LEU A 15 0.51 2.40 -9.96
CA LEU A 15 -0.34 3.12 -9.02
C LEU A 15 0.24 4.53 -8.83
N VAL A 16 -0.61 5.55 -8.96
CA VAL A 16 -0.25 6.93 -8.62
C VAL A 16 -1.24 7.36 -7.53
N PRO A 17 -0.79 7.57 -6.28
CA PRO A 17 -1.67 8.06 -5.22
C PRO A 17 -2.08 9.51 -5.52
N GLU A 18 -3.33 9.83 -5.24
CA GLU A 18 -3.84 11.19 -5.39
C GLU A 18 -3.67 11.96 -4.07
N GLN A 19 -3.35 13.25 -4.17
CA GLN A 19 -3.27 14.16 -3.02
C GLN A 19 -2.33 13.65 -1.91
N LEU A 20 -1.18 13.10 -2.29
CA LEU A 20 -0.19 12.62 -1.33
C LEU A 20 0.41 13.79 -0.55
N ILE A 21 0.17 13.80 0.76
CA ILE A 21 0.75 14.71 1.74
C ILE A 21 1.57 13.87 2.72
N ALA A 22 2.77 14.35 3.04
CA ALA A 22 3.69 13.71 3.96
C ALA A 22 4.24 14.73 4.96
N ASP A 23 3.94 14.52 6.24
CA ASP A 23 4.39 15.37 7.33
C ASP A 23 5.28 14.56 8.29
N ILE A 24 6.49 15.05 8.54
CA ILE A 24 7.38 14.49 9.56
C ILE A 24 7.03 15.17 10.88
N LEU A 25 6.74 14.37 11.91
CA LEU A 25 6.40 14.82 13.25
C LEU A 25 7.63 14.77 14.16
N ASP A 26 7.64 15.60 15.21
CA ASP A 26 8.81 15.82 16.08
C ASP A 26 9.35 14.56 16.76
N ASN A 27 8.53 13.52 16.91
CA ASN A 27 8.87 12.24 17.55
C ASN A 27 9.45 11.21 16.57
N GLY A 28 9.83 11.62 15.36
CA GLY A 28 10.31 10.70 14.32
C GLY A 28 9.20 9.88 13.66
N SER A 29 7.94 10.25 13.87
CA SER A 29 6.81 9.65 13.14
C SER A 29 6.59 10.33 11.79
N LEU A 30 6.08 9.55 10.83
CA LEU A 30 5.64 10.04 9.54
C LEU A 30 4.13 9.93 9.44
N GLN A 31 3.45 11.05 9.19
CA GLN A 31 2.02 11.08 8.86
C GLN A 31 1.86 11.17 7.35
N LEU A 32 1.07 10.24 6.78
CA LEU A 32 0.75 10.20 5.36
C LEU A 32 -0.75 10.37 5.15
N GLN A 33 -1.14 11.21 4.19
CA GLN A 33 -2.51 11.34 3.72
C GLN A 33 -2.52 11.18 2.21
N PHE A 34 -3.42 10.35 1.68
CA PHE A 34 -3.52 10.08 0.26
C PHE A 34 -4.86 9.41 -0.06
N ASN A 35 -5.29 9.54 -1.31
CA ASN A 35 -6.42 8.82 -1.87
C ASN A 35 -5.95 7.73 -2.83
N LEU A 36 -6.61 6.58 -2.78
CA LEU A 36 -6.29 5.43 -3.61
C LEU A 36 -7.52 4.95 -4.39
N PRO A 37 -7.35 4.52 -5.66
CA PRO A 37 -8.41 3.86 -6.40
C PRO A 37 -8.92 2.60 -5.69
N ALA A 38 -10.21 2.30 -5.88
CA ALA A 38 -10.78 1.05 -5.37
C ALA A 38 -10.00 -0.18 -5.87
N GLY A 39 -9.82 -1.17 -4.98
CA GLY A 39 -9.08 -2.38 -5.29
C GLY A 39 -7.57 -2.21 -5.31
N THR A 40 -7.04 -1.16 -4.67
CA THR A 40 -5.60 -0.98 -4.42
C THR A 40 -5.33 -0.96 -2.91
N TYR A 41 -4.08 -1.18 -2.51
CA TYR A 41 -3.70 -1.36 -1.12
C TYR A 41 -2.75 -0.26 -0.67
N ALA A 42 -3.03 0.35 0.48
CA ALA A 42 -2.15 1.34 1.10
C ALA A 42 -0.75 0.78 1.39
N THR A 43 -0.65 -0.50 1.72
CA THR A 43 0.63 -1.18 1.96
C THR A 43 1.54 -1.18 0.73
N THR A 44 1.00 -1.16 -0.50
CA THR A 44 1.80 -1.02 -1.71
C THR A 44 2.52 0.31 -1.73
N LEU A 45 1.85 1.40 -1.35
CA LEU A 45 2.50 2.71 -1.25
C LEU A 45 3.56 2.71 -0.13
N LEU A 46 3.23 2.18 1.05
CA LEU A 46 4.18 2.15 2.17
C LEU A 46 5.44 1.36 1.83
N ARG A 47 5.30 0.22 1.14
CA ARG A 47 6.44 -0.61 0.72
C ARG A 47 7.45 0.12 -0.17
N GLU A 48 7.01 1.15 -0.89
CA GLU A 48 7.89 1.97 -1.74
C GLU A 48 8.50 3.16 -0.98
N LEU A 49 7.91 3.56 0.15
CA LEU A 49 8.34 4.73 0.93
C LEU A 49 9.22 4.38 2.13
N VAL A 50 9.05 3.18 2.71
CA VAL A 50 9.77 2.78 3.93
C VAL A 50 10.35 1.38 3.79
N VAL A 51 11.47 1.17 4.49
CA VAL A 51 12.02 -0.18 4.70
C VAL A 51 11.38 -0.73 5.96
N PHE A 52 10.58 -1.78 5.81
CA PHE A 52 10.05 -2.52 6.95
C PHE A 52 11.12 -3.46 7.48
N ASP A 53 11.57 -3.21 8.71
CA ASP A 53 12.42 -4.14 9.42
C ASP A 53 11.56 -5.03 10.33
N SER A 54 11.31 -6.25 9.88
CA SER A 54 10.57 -7.27 10.64
C SER A 54 11.34 -7.77 11.87
N SER A 55 12.63 -7.46 12.01
CA SER A 55 13.43 -7.85 13.17
C SER A 55 13.21 -6.93 14.39
N LEU A 56 12.61 -5.76 14.19
CA LEU A 56 12.29 -4.81 15.27
C LEU A 56 11.11 -5.26 16.14
N HIS A 57 10.34 -6.28 15.71
CA HIS A 57 9.30 -6.92 16.52
C HIS A 57 9.39 -8.46 16.45
N PRO A 58 10.22 -9.09 17.29
CA PRO A 58 10.43 -10.55 17.29
C PRO A 58 9.31 -11.37 17.96
N GLU A 59 8.23 -10.75 18.44
CA GLU A 59 7.18 -11.43 19.24
C GLU A 59 5.74 -11.18 18.73
N VAL A 60 5.47 -11.55 17.48
CA VAL A 60 4.12 -11.94 17.04
C VAL A 60 4.19 -13.30 16.37
#